data_AF-A0AAP8G8A0-F1
#
_entry.id   AF-A0AAP8G8A0-F1
#
_cell.length_a   1.000
_cell.length_b   1.000
_cell.length_c   1.000
_cell.angle_alpha   90.00
_cell.angle_beta   90.00
_cell.angle_gamma   90.00
#
_symmetry.space_group_name_H-M   'P 1'
#
loop_
_entity.id
_entity.type
_entity.pdbx_description
1 polymer ?
#
loop_
_entity_poly.entity_id
_entity_poly.type
_entity_poly.pdbx_seq_one_letter_code
_entity_poly.pdbx_strand_id
1 'polypeptide(L)'
;MHKKLTGLALGAALALTGTAQAAPSSNEAATARHFAALVAGAQPKTAELSLFFSMMPKGGDLHHHYSGAIYAEQFLDWVDKENYCVNKTTYRIESNKDVVAAERAKPAAQRGCLSSTEVFADAGLYAELLQRWSTKDFYNHGAIQTPPDRTFFDTFGYFGPVASTNTADGLKTLKQRAIAENLSYIETIFELSPFVQSAQFDQQVLAPGLQPAALQALLANWTGSLEQDAGFQKSITAYNDNVNASSAGIDDAHFTMRYQAYVLRFLSPSQVFSSMVAAFKAASLNPLLVGVNIVGQESVNVSMRDYSLHMEMFKFLKAKYPNVKIALHAGELVLGMVPPEGMAFHIAEAVDVAGADRIGHGMDIAYEHNALATMQKMRERGIPVEVNLTSNDYILGIKGQAHPITLYRKYGVPFVISTDDAGVSRNTLSNEYVLFASQYKTDYAEVKKLSYNSLRYSFLAEADKQRLLKALDARFTRFEALIANSDRKATVVKP
;
A
#
# COMPACT_ATOMS: atom_id res chain seq x y z
N MET A 1 -30.06 1.45 62.15
CA MET A 1 -28.62 1.75 61.98
C MET A 1 -28.19 1.31 60.58
N HIS A 2 -28.19 2.24 59.62
CA HIS A 2 -27.76 1.98 58.24
C HIS A 2 -26.31 2.45 58.05
N LYS A 3 -25.40 1.53 57.72
CA LYS A 3 -24.05 1.88 57.24
C LYS A 3 -24.10 2.06 55.73
N LYS A 4 -23.88 3.29 55.24
CA LYS A 4 -23.57 3.59 53.85
C LYS A 4 -22.07 3.45 53.65
N LEU A 5 -21.64 2.60 52.71
CA LEU A 5 -20.31 2.70 52.10
C LEU A 5 -20.39 3.67 50.93
N THR A 6 -19.59 4.73 50.98
CA THR A 6 -19.31 5.64 49.86
C THR A 6 -18.13 5.09 49.06
N GLY A 7 -18.37 4.66 47.82
CA GLY A 7 -17.33 4.42 46.83
C GLY A 7 -17.00 5.72 46.09
N LEU A 8 -15.72 6.11 46.09
CA LEU A 8 -15.21 7.16 45.22
C LEU A 8 -15.08 6.62 43.79
N ALA A 9 -15.81 7.23 42.85
CA ALA A 9 -15.54 7.09 41.43
C ALA A 9 -14.55 8.20 41.00
N LEU A 10 -13.34 7.82 40.60
CA LEU A 10 -12.40 8.72 39.92
C LEU A 10 -12.76 8.77 38.43
N GLY A 11 -13.43 9.84 38.01
CA GLY A 11 -13.62 10.15 36.60
C GLY A 11 -12.39 10.86 36.04
N ALA A 12 -11.63 10.19 35.16
CA ALA A 12 -10.58 10.84 34.38
C ALA A 12 -11.22 11.62 33.22
N ALA A 13 -11.28 12.94 33.34
CA ALA A 13 -11.66 13.82 32.25
C ALA A 13 -10.46 14.01 31.30
N LEU A 14 -10.55 13.48 30.08
CA LEU A 14 -9.64 13.86 29.00
C LEU A 14 -9.95 15.30 28.58
N ALA A 15 -9.05 16.23 28.89
CA ALA A 15 -9.08 17.59 28.38
C ALA A 15 -8.74 17.58 26.88
N LEU A 16 -9.76 17.83 26.05
CA LEU A 16 -9.58 18.23 24.65
C LEU A 16 -8.92 19.62 24.63
N THR A 17 -7.60 19.65 24.51
CA THR A 17 -6.87 20.87 24.21
C THR A 17 -7.09 21.20 22.73
N GLY A 18 -8.06 22.08 22.46
CA GLY A 18 -8.18 22.72 21.16
C GLY A 18 -6.92 23.53 20.90
N THR A 19 -6.07 23.05 19.99
CA THR A 19 -4.95 23.84 19.48
C THR A 19 -5.53 24.95 18.61
N ALA A 20 -5.43 26.20 19.06
CA ALA A 20 -5.73 27.35 18.24
C ALA A 20 -4.79 27.34 17.03
N GLN A 21 -5.32 27.13 15.83
CA GLN A 21 -4.55 27.23 14.60
C GLN A 21 -4.05 28.68 14.45
N ALA A 22 -2.73 28.85 14.37
CA ALA A 22 -2.14 30.15 14.06
C ALA A 22 -2.66 30.65 12.71
N ALA A 23 -2.83 31.98 12.57
CA ALA A 23 -3.24 32.57 11.30
C ALA A 23 -2.23 32.18 10.19
N PRO A 24 -2.70 31.85 8.97
CA PRO A 24 -1.82 31.41 7.91
C PRO A 24 -0.80 32.50 7.56
N SER A 25 0.42 32.08 7.22
CA SER A 25 1.45 33.02 6.78
C SER A 25 1.02 33.75 5.49
N SER A 26 1.60 34.91 5.21
CA SER A 26 1.31 35.64 3.96
C SER A 26 1.62 34.82 2.70
N ASN A 27 2.63 33.95 2.77
CA ASN A 27 2.99 33.04 1.69
C ASN A 27 1.97 31.90 1.56
N GLU A 28 1.57 31.27 2.66
CA GLU A 28 0.54 30.22 2.66
C GLU A 28 -0.78 30.72 2.05
N ALA A 29 -1.22 31.93 2.42
CA ALA A 29 -2.40 32.55 1.84
C ALA A 29 -2.24 32.83 0.33
N ALA A 30 -1.04 33.19 -0.13
CA ALA A 30 -0.76 33.37 -1.55
C ALA A 30 -0.78 32.04 -2.31
N THR A 31 -0.12 31.01 -1.78
CA THR A 31 -0.15 29.64 -2.30
C THR A 31 -1.57 29.08 -2.36
N ALA A 32 -2.40 29.33 -1.34
CA ALA A 32 -3.80 28.92 -1.33
C ALA A 32 -4.60 29.58 -2.47
N ARG A 33 -4.39 30.88 -2.73
CA ARG A 33 -5.03 31.58 -3.87
C ARG A 33 -4.53 31.04 -5.22
N HIS A 34 -3.24 30.80 -5.34
CA HIS A 34 -2.65 30.17 -6.54
C HIS A 34 -3.31 28.82 -6.81
N PHE A 35 -3.32 27.94 -5.81
CA PHE A 35 -3.90 26.61 -5.90
C PHE A 35 -5.39 26.65 -6.25
N ALA A 36 -6.16 27.55 -5.62
CA ALA A 36 -7.57 27.73 -5.94
C ALA A 36 -7.79 28.08 -7.42
N ALA A 37 -6.91 28.89 -8.02
CA ALA A 37 -6.97 29.21 -9.45
C ALA A 37 -6.63 28.01 -10.35
N LEU A 38 -5.85 27.03 -9.87
CA LEU A 38 -5.54 25.79 -10.59
C LEU A 38 -6.73 24.83 -10.63
N VAL A 39 -7.52 24.79 -9.55
CA VAL A 39 -8.65 23.87 -9.37
C VAL A 39 -9.98 24.46 -9.87
N ALA A 40 -10.08 25.79 -9.94
CA ALA A 40 -11.28 26.51 -10.31
C ALA A 40 -11.84 26.13 -11.70
N GLY A 41 -13.16 26.31 -11.84
CA GLY A 41 -13.87 26.06 -13.09
C GLY A 41 -14.24 24.59 -13.31
N ALA A 42 -14.89 24.32 -14.44
CA ALA A 42 -15.32 22.96 -14.81
C ALA A 42 -14.11 22.05 -15.08
N GLN A 43 -13.08 22.58 -15.74
CA GLN A 43 -11.86 21.86 -16.14
C GLN A 43 -10.65 22.42 -15.37
N PRO A 44 -10.16 21.71 -14.34
CA PRO A 44 -8.92 22.08 -13.64
C PRO A 44 -7.72 22.14 -14.58
N LYS A 45 -6.76 22.99 -14.26
CA LYS A 45 -5.51 23.17 -15.01
C LYS A 45 -4.52 22.06 -14.67
N THR A 46 -4.77 20.84 -15.16
CA THR A 46 -4.00 19.64 -14.78
C THR A 46 -2.49 19.76 -15.02
N ALA A 47 -2.05 20.38 -16.11
CA ALA A 47 -0.62 20.60 -16.36
C ALA A 47 0.03 21.50 -15.29
N GLU A 48 -0.65 22.58 -14.87
CA GLU A 48 -0.18 23.47 -13.80
C GLU A 48 -0.27 22.77 -12.43
N LEU A 49 -1.28 21.93 -12.19
CA LEU A 49 -1.37 21.07 -11.00
C LEU A 49 -0.22 20.07 -10.93
N SER A 50 0.17 19.45 -12.05
CA SER A 50 1.31 18.53 -12.10
C SER A 50 2.61 19.24 -11.70
N LEU A 51 2.84 20.45 -12.23
CA LEU A 51 3.97 21.27 -11.81
C LEU A 51 3.90 21.60 -10.31
N PHE A 52 2.74 22.05 -9.82
CA PHE A 52 2.53 22.37 -8.41
C PHE A 52 2.85 21.17 -7.49
N PHE A 53 2.29 19.99 -7.79
CA PHE A 53 2.46 18.80 -6.95
C PHE A 53 3.83 18.14 -7.07
N SER A 54 4.52 18.27 -8.21
CA SER A 54 5.92 17.83 -8.32
C SER A 54 6.84 18.60 -7.35
N MET A 55 6.54 19.88 -7.08
CA MET A 55 7.29 20.72 -6.14
C MET A 55 6.79 20.59 -4.69
N MET A 56 5.53 20.20 -4.49
CA MET A 56 4.92 20.14 -3.16
C MET A 56 5.57 19.05 -2.30
N PRO A 57 5.96 19.35 -1.06
CA PRO A 57 6.28 18.34 -0.04
C PRO A 57 5.07 17.45 0.22
N LYS A 58 5.22 16.13 0.12
CA LYS A 58 4.09 15.17 0.26
C LYS A 58 4.13 14.32 1.53
N GLY A 59 5.15 14.48 2.37
CA GLY A 59 5.31 13.70 3.59
C GLY A 59 5.77 12.28 3.26
N GLY A 60 4.86 11.31 3.29
CA GLY A 60 5.16 9.94 2.84
C GLY A 60 4.03 9.24 2.11
N ASP A 61 4.36 8.02 1.65
CA ASP A 61 3.48 7.07 0.99
C ASP A 61 3.26 5.86 1.91
N LEU A 62 2.02 5.56 2.26
CA LEU A 62 1.68 4.56 3.29
C LEU A 62 1.09 3.25 2.74
N HIS A 63 0.75 3.24 1.46
CA HIS A 63 0.22 2.07 0.78
C HIS A 63 0.99 1.93 -0.52
N HIS A 64 2.06 1.15 -0.44
CA HIS A 64 3.08 1.06 -1.45
C HIS A 64 3.60 -0.38 -1.46
N HIS A 65 3.46 -1.11 -2.56
CA HIS A 65 3.98 -2.48 -2.66
C HIS A 65 5.35 -2.47 -3.30
N TYR A 66 6.33 -3.08 -2.65
CA TYR A 66 7.72 -3.07 -3.12
C TYR A 66 7.83 -3.62 -4.54
N SER A 67 7.28 -4.82 -4.78
CA SER A 67 7.39 -5.47 -6.08
C SER A 67 6.65 -4.73 -7.19
N GLY A 68 5.47 -4.16 -6.95
CA GLY A 68 4.76 -3.43 -8.00
C GLY A 68 5.10 -1.94 -8.09
N ALA A 69 5.90 -1.38 -7.18
CA ALA A 69 6.47 -0.03 -7.32
C ALA A 69 7.76 -0.01 -8.15
N ILE A 70 8.44 -1.16 -8.29
CA ILE A 70 9.56 -1.30 -9.22
C ILE A 70 9.03 -1.30 -10.65
N TYR A 71 9.66 -0.51 -11.51
CA TYR A 71 9.26 -0.41 -12.91
C TYR A 71 9.81 -1.59 -13.71
N ALA A 72 9.08 -2.02 -14.74
CA ALA A 72 9.45 -3.16 -15.59
C ALA A 72 10.89 -3.07 -16.13
N GLU A 73 11.35 -1.86 -16.46
CA GLU A 73 12.71 -1.61 -16.94
C GLU A 73 13.78 -2.00 -15.92
N GLN A 74 13.53 -1.75 -14.63
CA GLN A 74 14.46 -2.12 -13.56
C GLN A 74 14.52 -3.64 -13.36
N PHE A 75 13.41 -4.34 -13.56
CA PHE A 75 13.40 -5.81 -13.53
C PHE A 75 14.21 -6.40 -14.69
N LEU A 76 14.17 -5.79 -15.88
CA LEU A 76 15.01 -6.21 -17.01
C LEU A 76 16.50 -6.12 -16.70
N ASP A 77 16.94 -5.06 -16.02
CA ASP A 77 18.35 -4.95 -15.57
C ASP A 77 18.74 -6.11 -14.63
N TRP A 78 17.80 -6.57 -13.80
CA TRP A 78 18.04 -7.65 -12.84
C TRP A 78 18.00 -9.04 -13.49
N VAL A 79 17.24 -9.24 -14.57
CA VAL A 79 17.26 -10.48 -15.37
C VAL A 79 18.69 -10.84 -15.78
N ASP A 80 19.45 -9.86 -16.26
CA ASP A 80 20.82 -10.09 -16.68
C ASP A 80 21.77 -10.32 -15.49
N LYS A 81 21.59 -9.60 -14.37
CA LYS A 81 22.37 -9.81 -13.13
C LYS A 81 22.25 -11.24 -12.61
N GLU A 82 21.05 -11.84 -12.69
CA GLU A 82 20.78 -13.21 -12.23
C GLU A 82 21.20 -14.30 -13.22
N ASN A 83 21.72 -13.93 -14.39
CA ASN A 83 21.95 -14.82 -15.53
C ASN A 83 20.67 -15.55 -15.99
N TYR A 84 19.56 -14.83 -16.01
CA TYR A 84 18.28 -15.27 -16.57
C TYR A 84 18.10 -14.71 -17.99
N CYS A 85 16.95 -14.99 -18.60
CA CYS A 85 16.54 -14.39 -19.87
C CYS A 85 15.02 -14.29 -19.96
N VAL A 86 14.52 -13.45 -20.86
CA VAL A 86 13.09 -13.29 -21.15
C VAL A 86 12.70 -14.18 -22.32
N ASN A 87 11.74 -15.07 -22.11
CA ASN A 87 11.16 -15.86 -23.20
C ASN A 87 10.36 -14.94 -24.12
N LYS A 88 10.72 -14.85 -25.41
CA LYS A 88 10.12 -13.90 -26.35
C LYS A 88 8.67 -14.23 -26.76
N THR A 89 8.18 -15.43 -26.44
CA THR A 89 6.82 -15.88 -26.73
C THR A 89 5.90 -15.68 -25.53
N THR A 90 6.37 -16.07 -24.34
CA THR A 90 5.56 -16.00 -23.12
C THR A 90 5.76 -14.71 -22.34
N TYR A 91 6.82 -13.94 -22.64
CA TYR A 91 7.25 -12.75 -21.91
C TYR A 91 7.58 -13.00 -20.42
N ARG A 92 7.72 -14.27 -20.02
CA ARG A 92 8.13 -14.65 -18.67
C ARG A 92 9.63 -14.81 -18.60
N ILE A 93 10.17 -14.60 -17.41
CA ILE A 93 11.57 -14.86 -17.10
C ILE A 93 11.80 -16.37 -17.01
N GLU A 94 12.79 -16.88 -17.75
CA GLU A 94 13.32 -18.23 -17.59
C GLU A 94 14.47 -18.19 -16.58
N SER A 95 14.29 -18.87 -15.46
CA SER A 95 15.24 -18.90 -14.34
C SER A 95 16.07 -20.19 -14.27
N ASN A 96 15.77 -21.19 -15.11
CA ASN A 96 16.59 -22.40 -15.21
C ASN A 96 17.89 -22.09 -15.97
N LYS A 97 18.99 -22.05 -15.24
CA LYS A 97 20.31 -21.67 -15.77
C LYS A 97 20.79 -22.55 -16.92
N ASP A 98 20.43 -23.83 -16.95
CA ASP A 98 20.82 -24.74 -18.03
C ASP A 98 20.04 -24.42 -19.32
N VAL A 99 18.75 -24.09 -19.20
CA VAL A 99 17.92 -23.63 -20.33
C VAL A 99 18.46 -22.30 -20.86
N VAL A 100 18.75 -21.35 -19.97
CA VAL A 100 19.33 -20.04 -20.35
C VAL A 100 20.67 -20.22 -21.06
N ALA A 101 21.55 -21.08 -20.56
CA ALA A 101 22.85 -21.36 -21.17
C ALA A 101 22.72 -21.98 -22.56
N ALA A 102 21.80 -22.95 -22.71
CA ALA A 102 21.51 -23.57 -24.00
C ALA A 102 20.96 -22.57 -25.03
N GLU A 103 20.11 -21.63 -24.60
CA GLU A 103 19.63 -20.54 -25.45
C GLU A 103 20.76 -19.58 -25.85
N ARG A 104 21.59 -19.15 -24.88
CA ARG A 104 22.73 -18.26 -25.14
C ARG A 104 23.76 -18.85 -26.11
N ALA A 105 23.90 -20.18 -26.15
CA ALA A 105 24.78 -20.87 -27.09
C ALA A 105 24.28 -20.85 -28.56
N LYS A 106 23.00 -20.57 -28.79
CA LYS A 106 22.44 -20.45 -30.15
C LYS A 106 22.88 -19.12 -30.80
N PRO A 107 22.96 -19.05 -32.15
CA PRO A 107 23.07 -17.78 -32.87
C PRO A 107 21.94 -16.82 -32.46
N ALA A 108 22.24 -15.52 -32.33
CA ALA A 108 21.29 -14.53 -31.81
C ALA A 108 19.89 -14.59 -32.50
N ALA A 109 19.87 -14.72 -33.83
CA ALA A 109 18.64 -14.83 -34.61
C ALA A 109 17.75 -16.06 -34.28
N GLN A 110 18.32 -17.09 -33.65
CA GLN A 110 17.65 -18.34 -33.31
C GLN A 110 17.25 -18.45 -31.83
N ARG A 111 17.61 -17.47 -31.01
CA ARG A 111 17.29 -17.48 -29.57
C ARG A 111 15.79 -17.28 -29.35
N GLY A 112 15.21 -18.14 -28.52
CA GLY A 112 13.86 -18.01 -27.98
C GLY A 112 13.82 -17.29 -26.64
N CYS A 113 14.96 -17.17 -25.97
CA CYS A 113 15.10 -16.49 -24.71
C CYS A 113 16.21 -15.43 -24.78
N LEU A 114 15.89 -14.21 -24.39
CA LEU A 114 16.65 -13.01 -24.71
C LEU A 114 17.20 -12.34 -23.45
N SER A 115 18.43 -11.84 -23.51
CA SER A 115 18.97 -10.90 -22.50
C SER A 115 18.23 -9.57 -22.51
N SER A 116 18.41 -8.74 -21.48
CA SER A 116 17.83 -7.40 -21.45
C SER A 116 18.29 -6.55 -22.66
N THR A 117 19.55 -6.68 -23.06
CA THR A 117 20.12 -5.96 -24.21
C THR A 117 19.43 -6.35 -25.51
N GLU A 118 19.13 -7.64 -25.71
CA GLU A 118 18.41 -8.12 -26.88
C GLU A 118 16.94 -7.67 -26.86
N VAL A 119 16.30 -7.65 -25.68
CA VAL A 119 14.95 -7.11 -25.52
C VAL A 119 14.90 -5.62 -25.91
N PHE A 120 15.82 -4.80 -25.38
CA PHE A 120 15.87 -3.37 -25.70
C PHE A 120 16.19 -3.07 -27.17
N ALA A 121 16.91 -3.96 -27.85
CA ALA A 121 17.21 -3.81 -29.28
C ALA A 121 16.01 -4.10 -30.19
N ASP A 122 15.01 -4.83 -29.71
CA ASP A 122 13.75 -5.10 -30.42
C ASP A 122 12.62 -4.21 -29.88
N ALA A 123 12.37 -3.10 -30.57
CA ALA A 123 11.37 -2.12 -30.15
C ALA A 123 9.95 -2.69 -30.04
N GLY A 124 9.59 -3.67 -30.88
CA GLY A 124 8.27 -4.30 -30.85
C GLY A 124 8.12 -5.21 -29.65
N LEU A 125 9.12 -6.07 -29.41
CA LEU A 125 9.15 -6.95 -28.25
C LEU A 125 9.18 -6.15 -26.94
N TYR A 126 9.98 -5.10 -26.87
CA TYR A 126 10.08 -4.25 -25.68
C TYR A 126 8.74 -3.58 -25.36
N ALA A 127 8.06 -3.03 -26.36
CA ALA A 127 6.74 -2.43 -26.18
C ALA A 127 5.72 -3.44 -25.64
N GLU A 128 5.65 -4.64 -26.23
CA GLU A 128 4.76 -5.72 -25.78
C GLU A 128 5.11 -6.22 -24.37
N LEU A 129 6.39 -6.27 -24.02
CA LEU A 129 6.82 -6.59 -22.67
C LEU A 129 6.28 -5.57 -21.66
N LEU A 130 6.42 -4.28 -21.94
CA LEU A 130 5.90 -3.24 -21.05
C LEU A 130 4.38 -3.33 -20.88
N GLN A 131 3.63 -3.71 -21.92
CA GLN A 131 2.18 -3.92 -21.83
C GLN A 131 1.78 -5.12 -20.95
N ARG A 132 2.69 -6.08 -20.74
CA ARG A 132 2.46 -7.28 -19.93
C ARG A 132 3.00 -7.15 -18.51
N TRP A 133 4.11 -6.44 -18.34
CA TRP A 133 4.78 -6.23 -17.05
C TRP A 133 4.28 -4.96 -16.35
N SER A 134 3.39 -4.19 -16.98
CA SER A 134 2.75 -2.99 -16.45
C SER A 134 1.39 -2.77 -17.12
N THR A 135 0.69 -1.70 -16.77
CA THR A 135 -0.57 -1.29 -17.40
C THR A 135 -0.38 -0.35 -18.59
N LYS A 136 0.87 -0.19 -19.05
CA LYS A 136 1.21 0.67 -20.19
C LYS A 136 0.33 0.34 -21.38
N ASP A 137 -0.23 1.37 -22.00
CA ASP A 137 -0.99 1.24 -23.25
C ASP A 137 -2.22 0.31 -23.14
N PHE A 138 -2.77 0.14 -21.94
CA PHE A 138 -3.99 -0.67 -21.78
C PHE A 138 -5.20 0.01 -22.45
N TYR A 139 -5.44 1.31 -22.25
CA TYR A 139 -6.65 1.97 -22.78
C TYR A 139 -6.54 2.51 -24.22
N ASN A 140 -5.39 2.39 -24.90
CA ASN A 140 -5.17 2.98 -26.24
C ASN A 140 -5.26 1.96 -27.40
N HIS A 141 -5.66 0.71 -27.14
CA HIS A 141 -5.90 -0.33 -28.15
C HIS A 141 -7.30 -0.94 -27.95
N GLY A 142 -7.94 -1.44 -29.02
CA GLY A 142 -9.33 -1.93 -28.96
C GLY A 142 -9.55 -3.33 -29.55
N ALA A 143 -10.39 -4.13 -28.87
CA ALA A 143 -11.50 -4.97 -29.35
C ALA A 143 -11.79 -6.11 -28.35
N ILE A 144 -10.75 -6.75 -27.82
CA ILE A 144 -10.82 -7.78 -26.77
C ILE A 144 -9.62 -7.59 -25.86
N GLN A 145 -9.87 -7.26 -24.59
CA GLN A 145 -8.85 -7.09 -23.57
C GLN A 145 -9.15 -8.01 -22.40
N THR A 146 -8.10 -8.52 -21.77
CA THR A 146 -8.23 -9.17 -20.47
C THR A 146 -8.82 -8.17 -19.48
N PRO A 147 -9.71 -8.60 -18.55
CA PRO A 147 -10.23 -7.73 -17.50
C PRO A 147 -9.10 -6.99 -16.76
N PRO A 148 -9.26 -5.70 -16.42
CA PRO A 148 -8.18 -4.90 -15.84
C PRO A 148 -7.58 -5.48 -14.57
N ASP A 149 -8.42 -6.01 -13.66
CA ASP A 149 -7.99 -6.69 -12.45
C ASP A 149 -7.11 -7.90 -12.76
N ARG A 150 -7.52 -8.73 -13.71
CA ARG A 150 -6.72 -9.87 -14.16
C ARG A 150 -5.42 -9.43 -14.82
N THR A 151 -5.45 -8.41 -15.68
CA THR A 151 -4.22 -7.86 -16.28
C THR A 151 -3.26 -7.37 -15.20
N PHE A 152 -3.76 -6.64 -14.20
CA PHE A 152 -2.97 -6.16 -13.07
C PHE A 152 -2.30 -7.32 -12.31
N PHE A 153 -3.08 -8.30 -11.83
CA PHE A 153 -2.54 -9.40 -11.03
C PHE A 153 -1.65 -10.37 -11.85
N ASP A 154 -1.91 -10.54 -13.15
CA ASP A 154 -1.07 -11.37 -14.03
C ASP A 154 0.34 -10.76 -14.21
N THR A 155 0.52 -9.44 -14.05
CA THR A 155 1.83 -8.76 -14.23
C THR A 155 2.92 -9.35 -13.34
N PHE A 156 2.60 -9.61 -12.07
CA PHE A 156 3.54 -10.15 -11.07
C PHE A 156 4.09 -11.53 -11.44
N GLY A 157 3.33 -12.31 -12.20
CA GLY A 157 3.79 -13.60 -12.70
C GLY A 157 4.92 -13.48 -13.73
N TYR A 158 5.01 -12.38 -14.47
CA TYR A 158 6.02 -12.23 -15.51
C TYR A 158 7.40 -11.90 -14.95
N PHE A 159 7.49 -10.98 -13.99
CA PHE A 159 8.74 -10.54 -13.36
C PHE A 159 9.06 -11.26 -12.03
N GLY A 160 8.14 -12.08 -11.51
CA GLY A 160 8.26 -12.79 -10.24
C GLY A 160 9.63 -13.44 -9.95
N PRO A 161 10.28 -14.12 -10.91
CA PRO A 161 11.58 -14.77 -10.67
C PRO A 161 12.72 -13.84 -10.21
N VAL A 162 12.63 -12.53 -10.46
CA VAL A 162 13.63 -11.54 -10.00
C VAL A 162 13.06 -10.52 -9.01
N ALA A 163 11.78 -10.62 -8.65
CA ALA A 163 11.10 -9.63 -7.82
C ALA A 163 11.78 -9.44 -6.45
N SER A 164 12.33 -10.52 -5.90
CA SER A 164 12.97 -10.57 -4.56
C SER A 164 14.47 -10.82 -4.58
N THR A 165 15.14 -10.77 -5.73
CA THR A 165 16.59 -11.10 -5.81
C THR A 165 17.51 -9.90 -5.56
N ASN A 166 17.03 -8.68 -5.82
CA ASN A 166 17.83 -7.45 -5.82
C ASN A 166 17.22 -6.36 -4.89
N THR A 167 16.67 -6.77 -3.75
CA THR A 167 15.92 -5.90 -2.83
C THR A 167 16.69 -4.66 -2.35
N ALA A 168 17.96 -4.78 -1.98
CA ALA A 168 18.78 -3.64 -1.57
C ALA A 168 18.94 -2.58 -2.69
N ASP A 169 19.03 -3.01 -3.94
CA ASP A 169 19.10 -2.12 -5.12
C ASP A 169 17.73 -1.48 -5.37
N GLY A 170 16.66 -2.29 -5.36
CA GLY A 170 15.29 -1.84 -5.51
C GLY A 170 14.88 -0.76 -4.49
N LEU A 171 15.18 -0.97 -3.21
CA LEU A 171 14.87 0.00 -2.16
C LEU A 171 15.64 1.32 -2.33
N LYS A 172 16.89 1.27 -2.82
CA LYS A 172 17.66 2.49 -3.15
C LYS A 172 17.03 3.23 -4.32
N THR A 173 16.62 2.54 -5.37
CA THR A 173 15.91 3.13 -6.51
C THR A 173 14.60 3.80 -6.07
N LEU A 174 13.81 3.13 -5.22
CA LEU A 174 12.56 3.68 -4.68
C LEU A 174 12.82 4.93 -3.81
N LYS A 175 13.82 4.89 -2.93
CA LYS A 175 14.26 6.07 -2.16
C LYS A 175 14.60 7.26 -3.07
N GLN A 176 15.41 7.03 -4.11
CA GLN A 176 15.83 8.10 -5.02
C GLN A 176 14.64 8.75 -5.73
N ARG A 177 13.69 7.93 -6.19
CA ARG A 177 12.44 8.41 -6.80
C ARG A 177 11.60 9.20 -5.82
N ALA A 178 11.41 8.69 -4.61
CA ALA A 178 10.65 9.36 -3.56
C ALA A 178 11.24 10.74 -3.21
N ILE A 179 12.58 10.84 -3.07
CA ILE A 179 13.27 12.11 -2.83
C ILE A 179 13.07 13.07 -3.99
N ALA A 180 13.26 12.61 -5.24
CA ALA A 180 13.04 13.40 -6.44
C ALA A 180 11.59 13.91 -6.55
N GLU A 181 10.66 13.15 -5.98
CA GLU A 181 9.25 13.48 -5.92
C GLU A 181 8.84 14.20 -4.63
N ASN A 182 9.77 14.73 -3.85
CA ASN A 182 9.50 15.50 -2.63
C ASN A 182 8.80 14.74 -1.49
N LEU A 183 9.03 13.43 -1.39
CA LEU A 183 8.69 12.63 -0.20
C LEU A 183 9.86 12.63 0.79
N SER A 184 9.58 12.17 2.00
CA SER A 184 10.56 11.91 3.07
C SER A 184 10.36 10.55 3.73
N TYR A 185 9.27 9.84 3.38
CA TYR A 185 8.94 8.56 4.00
C TYR A 185 8.23 7.64 3.01
N ILE A 186 8.58 6.35 3.06
CA ILE A 186 7.79 5.26 2.47
C ILE A 186 7.56 4.21 3.56
N GLU A 187 6.32 3.76 3.69
CA GLU A 187 5.97 2.54 4.39
C GLU A 187 5.59 1.48 3.36
N THR A 188 6.54 0.60 3.01
CA THR A 188 6.34 -0.35 1.90
C THR A 188 5.90 -1.71 2.40
N ILE A 189 4.88 -2.26 1.77
CA ILE A 189 4.54 -3.67 1.84
C ILE A 189 5.64 -4.43 1.08
N PHE A 190 6.48 -5.16 1.81
CA PHE A 190 7.82 -5.49 1.32
C PHE A 190 7.90 -6.88 0.69
N GLU A 191 7.82 -7.93 1.49
CA GLU A 191 7.96 -9.31 1.02
C GLU A 191 6.99 -10.24 1.74
N LEU A 192 6.64 -11.32 1.02
CA LEU A 192 5.78 -12.39 1.53
C LEU A 192 6.43 -13.06 2.73
N SER A 193 5.69 -13.10 3.84
CA SER A 193 6.13 -13.76 5.05
C SER A 193 6.19 -15.27 4.84
N PRO A 194 7.20 -15.96 5.40
CA PRO A 194 7.36 -17.40 5.20
C PRO A 194 6.17 -18.16 5.78
N PHE A 195 5.79 -19.27 5.16
CA PHE A 195 4.66 -20.08 5.59
C PHE A 195 4.95 -21.56 5.45
N VAL A 196 4.14 -22.38 6.11
CA VAL A 196 4.14 -23.84 6.00
C VAL A 196 2.72 -24.32 5.76
N GLN A 197 2.59 -25.45 5.08
CA GLN A 197 1.30 -26.07 4.80
C GLN A 197 0.99 -27.17 5.80
N SER A 198 -0.28 -27.31 6.18
CA SER A 198 -0.78 -28.41 7.01
C SER A 198 -2.19 -28.80 6.57
N ALA A 199 -2.30 -29.92 5.86
CA ALA A 199 -3.59 -30.45 5.42
C ALA A 199 -4.51 -30.79 6.61
N GLN A 200 -3.94 -31.22 7.73
CA GLN A 200 -4.71 -31.50 8.95
C GLN A 200 -5.32 -30.22 9.51
N PHE A 201 -4.53 -29.15 9.62
CA PHE A 201 -5.04 -27.86 10.09
C PHE A 201 -6.11 -27.31 9.14
N ASP A 202 -5.86 -27.37 7.83
CA ASP A 202 -6.81 -26.93 6.79
C ASP A 202 -8.16 -27.63 6.94
N GLN A 203 -8.17 -28.97 7.13
CA GLN A 203 -9.39 -29.73 7.35
C GLN A 203 -10.11 -29.35 8.65
N GLN A 204 -9.37 -29.07 9.72
CA GLN A 204 -9.96 -28.74 11.02
C GLN A 204 -10.60 -27.35 11.02
N VAL A 205 -9.95 -26.34 10.43
CA VAL A 205 -10.48 -24.96 10.43
C VAL A 205 -11.61 -24.75 9.43
N LEU A 206 -11.66 -25.56 8.37
CA LEU A 206 -12.75 -25.55 7.39
C LEU A 206 -13.89 -26.51 7.77
N ALA A 207 -13.85 -27.13 8.95
CA ALA A 207 -14.88 -28.04 9.40
C ALA A 207 -16.22 -27.28 9.58
N PRO A 208 -17.33 -27.76 8.97
CA PRO A 208 -18.64 -27.12 9.13
C PRO A 208 -19.05 -27.03 10.60
N GLY A 209 -19.53 -25.85 11.02
CA GLY A 209 -20.01 -25.63 12.38
C GLY A 209 -18.92 -25.54 13.46
N LEU A 210 -17.65 -25.32 13.06
CA LEU A 210 -16.56 -25.06 14.00
C LEU A 210 -16.92 -23.91 14.95
N GLN A 211 -16.93 -24.21 16.25
CA GLN A 211 -17.29 -23.22 17.27
C GLN A 211 -16.13 -22.24 17.48
N PRO A 212 -16.41 -20.95 17.79
CA PRO A 212 -15.36 -19.95 18.00
C PRO A 212 -14.29 -20.35 19.02
N ALA A 213 -14.68 -20.96 20.15
CA ALA A 213 -13.73 -21.43 21.15
C ALA A 213 -12.81 -22.56 20.64
N ALA A 214 -13.35 -23.44 19.79
CA ALA A 214 -12.57 -24.52 19.17
C ALA A 214 -11.59 -23.96 18.13
N LEU A 215 -12.00 -22.95 17.34
CA LEU A 215 -11.10 -22.23 16.44
C LEU A 215 -9.92 -21.64 17.22
N GLN A 216 -10.19 -20.90 18.30
CA GLN A 216 -9.13 -20.29 19.12
C GLN A 216 -8.17 -21.33 19.71
N ALA A 217 -8.67 -22.51 20.11
CA ALA A 217 -7.83 -23.61 20.56
C ALA A 217 -6.95 -24.19 19.43
N LEU A 218 -7.49 -24.34 18.21
CA LEU A 218 -6.71 -24.78 17.05
C LEU A 218 -5.59 -23.78 16.70
N LEU A 219 -5.91 -22.48 16.67
CA LEU A 219 -4.94 -21.42 16.42
C LEU A 219 -3.82 -21.42 17.48
N ALA A 220 -4.18 -21.54 18.76
CA ALA A 220 -3.22 -21.59 19.87
C ALA A 220 -2.31 -22.82 19.80
N ASN A 221 -2.89 -24.01 19.63
CA ASN A 221 -2.13 -25.25 19.55
C ASN A 221 -1.15 -25.23 18.37
N TRP A 222 -1.61 -24.81 17.21
CA TRP A 222 -0.75 -24.82 16.04
C TRP A 222 0.34 -23.73 16.09
N THR A 223 0.02 -22.56 16.63
CA THR A 223 1.04 -21.53 16.94
C THR A 223 2.12 -22.11 17.85
N GLY A 224 1.74 -22.85 18.90
CA GLY A 224 2.69 -23.51 19.80
C GLY A 224 3.62 -24.50 19.07
N SER A 225 3.07 -25.31 18.16
CA SER A 225 3.88 -26.22 17.34
C SER A 225 4.83 -25.48 16.38
N LEU A 226 4.36 -24.42 15.72
CA LEU A 226 5.17 -23.59 14.83
C LEU A 226 6.31 -22.89 15.59
N GLU A 227 6.05 -22.42 16.81
CA GLU A 227 7.06 -21.77 17.66
C GLU A 227 8.16 -22.73 18.13
N GLN A 228 7.88 -24.03 18.18
CA GLN A 228 8.86 -25.08 18.51
C GLN A 228 9.60 -25.63 17.29
N ASP A 229 9.09 -25.39 16.07
CA ASP A 229 9.71 -25.86 14.84
C ASP A 229 10.95 -25.03 14.46
N ALA A 230 12.12 -25.66 14.50
CA ALA A 230 13.39 -24.99 14.22
C ALA A 230 13.51 -24.48 12.78
N GLY A 231 12.87 -25.15 11.81
CA GLY A 231 12.86 -24.72 10.41
C GLY A 231 12.06 -23.44 10.22
N PHE A 232 10.91 -23.35 10.87
CA PHE A 232 10.05 -22.18 10.88
C PHE A 232 10.69 -21.00 11.63
N GLN A 233 11.33 -21.23 12.77
CA GLN A 233 12.10 -20.15 13.44
C GLN A 233 13.27 -19.66 12.59
N LYS A 234 13.94 -20.57 11.87
CA LYS A 234 15.02 -20.23 10.95
C LYS A 234 14.51 -19.38 9.77
N SER A 235 13.34 -19.67 9.22
CA SER A 235 12.78 -18.87 8.12
C SER A 235 12.38 -17.46 8.57
N ILE A 236 11.85 -17.29 9.78
CA ILE A 236 11.58 -15.96 10.39
C ILE A 236 12.88 -15.18 10.58
N THR A 237 13.93 -15.84 11.06
CA THR A 237 15.26 -15.23 11.22
C THR A 237 15.80 -14.76 9.88
N ALA A 238 15.77 -15.62 8.85
CA ALA A 238 16.21 -15.28 7.51
C ALA A 238 15.41 -14.12 6.89
N TYR A 239 14.10 -14.05 7.14
CA TYR A 239 13.26 -12.93 6.71
C TYR A 239 13.73 -11.61 7.34
N ASN A 240 13.96 -11.60 8.66
CA ASN A 240 14.46 -10.42 9.35
C ASN A 240 15.87 -10.01 8.90
N ASP A 241 16.75 -10.98 8.67
CA ASP A 241 18.09 -10.72 8.12
C ASP A 241 18.01 -10.09 6.74
N ASN A 242 17.08 -10.55 5.88
CA ASN A 242 16.86 -9.94 4.57
C ASN A 242 16.36 -8.50 4.69
N VAL A 243 15.40 -8.23 5.57
CA VAL A 243 14.92 -6.86 5.83
C VAL A 243 16.09 -5.97 6.26
N ASN A 244 16.91 -6.41 7.21
CA ASN A 244 18.06 -5.64 7.70
C ASN A 244 19.09 -5.38 6.60
N ALA A 245 19.46 -6.41 5.83
CA ALA A 245 20.43 -6.30 4.74
C ALA A 245 19.92 -5.37 3.63
N SER A 246 18.64 -5.51 3.25
CA SER A 246 18.01 -4.69 2.22
C SER A 246 17.89 -3.22 2.63
N SER A 247 17.67 -2.96 3.92
CA SER A 247 17.47 -1.62 4.48
C SER A 247 18.77 -0.85 4.71
N ALA A 248 19.93 -1.49 4.57
CA ALA A 248 21.22 -0.88 4.86
C ALA A 248 21.46 0.36 3.96
N GLY A 249 21.60 1.54 4.59
CA GLY A 249 21.85 2.81 3.91
C GLY A 249 20.60 3.48 3.31
N ILE A 250 19.40 2.96 3.60
CA ILE A 250 18.14 3.59 3.17
C ILE A 250 17.82 4.83 4.00
N ASP A 251 17.89 4.76 5.33
CA ASP A 251 17.64 5.93 6.18
C ASP A 251 18.79 6.93 6.11
N ASP A 252 18.46 8.22 5.98
CA ASP A 252 19.38 9.35 6.13
C ASP A 252 18.68 10.60 6.68
N ALA A 253 19.33 11.76 6.60
CA ALA A 253 18.77 13.02 7.09
C ALA A 253 17.53 13.50 6.34
N HIS A 254 17.29 13.00 5.13
CA HIS A 254 16.24 13.46 4.21
C HIS A 254 15.15 12.41 3.97
N PHE A 255 15.43 11.14 4.24
CA PHE A 255 14.53 10.05 3.92
C PHE A 255 14.54 8.93 4.96
N THR A 256 13.39 8.28 5.15
CA THR A 256 13.19 7.15 6.04
C THR A 256 12.33 6.10 5.34
N MET A 257 12.60 4.82 5.56
CA MET A 257 11.74 3.74 5.05
C MET A 257 11.45 2.71 6.13
N ARG A 258 10.21 2.26 6.20
CA ARG A 258 9.80 1.12 7.04
C ARG A 258 8.98 0.15 6.23
N TYR A 259 8.80 -1.04 6.79
CA TYR A 259 8.31 -2.19 6.04
C TYR A 259 7.10 -2.78 6.73
N GLN A 260 6.17 -3.30 5.92
CA GLN A 260 5.11 -4.18 6.37
C GLN A 260 5.37 -5.57 5.79
N ALA A 261 5.37 -6.58 6.66
CA ALA A 261 5.36 -7.97 6.23
C ALA A 261 3.96 -8.32 5.72
N TYR A 262 3.83 -9.02 4.60
CA TYR A 262 2.50 -9.37 4.08
C TYR A 262 2.24 -10.87 4.04
N VAL A 263 0.96 -11.21 3.98
CA VAL A 263 0.43 -12.55 3.75
C VAL A 263 -0.51 -12.54 2.53
N LEU A 264 -0.62 -13.67 1.83
CA LEU A 264 -1.48 -13.80 0.64
C LEU A 264 -2.81 -14.46 0.99
N ARG A 265 -3.92 -13.73 0.81
CA ARG A 265 -5.28 -14.16 1.19
C ARG A 265 -5.91 -15.27 0.34
N PHE A 266 -5.26 -15.70 -0.73
CA PHE A 266 -5.78 -16.71 -1.65
C PHE A 266 -5.08 -18.08 -1.49
N LEU A 267 -4.20 -18.21 -0.49
CA LEU A 267 -3.56 -19.47 -0.12
C LEU A 267 -4.44 -20.31 0.82
N SER A 268 -4.04 -21.56 1.11
CA SER A 268 -4.81 -22.39 2.06
C SER A 268 -4.77 -21.81 3.48
N PRO A 269 -5.76 -22.09 4.35
CA PRO A 269 -5.82 -21.53 5.71
C PRO A 269 -4.54 -21.72 6.52
N SER A 270 -3.86 -22.86 6.36
CA SER A 270 -2.58 -23.14 7.01
C SER A 270 -1.48 -22.22 6.49
N GLN A 271 -1.35 -22.09 5.17
CA GLN A 271 -0.37 -21.18 4.59
C GLN A 271 -0.62 -19.75 5.04
N VAL A 272 -1.87 -19.28 5.02
CA VAL A 272 -2.24 -17.94 5.48
C VAL A 272 -1.89 -17.74 6.94
N PHE A 273 -2.38 -18.60 7.84
CA PHE A 273 -2.19 -18.41 9.27
C PHE A 273 -0.74 -18.56 9.71
N SER A 274 0.00 -19.54 9.19
CA SER A 274 1.42 -19.68 9.50
C SER A 274 2.23 -18.50 8.96
N SER A 275 1.88 -17.96 7.78
CA SER A 275 2.44 -16.70 7.26
C SER A 275 2.18 -15.54 8.23
N MET A 276 0.95 -15.43 8.77
CA MET A 276 0.62 -14.40 9.75
C MET A 276 1.43 -14.59 11.06
N VAL A 277 1.55 -15.81 11.56
CA VAL A 277 2.39 -16.10 12.75
C VAL A 277 3.83 -15.62 12.51
N ALA A 278 4.41 -15.94 11.35
CA ALA A 278 5.74 -15.49 10.96
C ALA A 278 5.82 -13.96 10.88
N ALA A 279 4.86 -13.31 10.22
CA ALA A 279 4.82 -11.85 10.03
C ALA A 279 4.76 -11.10 11.37
N PHE A 280 3.86 -11.51 12.26
CA PHE A 280 3.71 -10.91 13.59
C PHE A 280 4.94 -11.14 14.46
N LYS A 281 5.51 -12.36 14.42
CA LYS A 281 6.75 -12.65 15.14
C LYS A 281 7.91 -11.81 14.61
N ALA A 282 8.08 -11.72 13.30
CA ALA A 282 9.13 -10.92 12.66
C ALA A 282 9.01 -9.44 13.05
N ALA A 283 7.81 -8.85 12.93
CA ALA A 283 7.53 -7.47 13.33
C ALA A 283 7.75 -7.21 14.82
N SER A 284 7.51 -8.20 15.69
CA SER A 284 7.82 -8.07 17.13
C SER A 284 9.31 -8.05 17.45
N LEU A 285 10.15 -8.53 16.54
CA LEU A 285 11.60 -8.69 16.73
C LEU A 285 12.43 -7.63 16.00
N ASN A 286 11.88 -7.02 14.94
CA ASN A 286 12.61 -6.09 14.08
C ASN A 286 11.91 -4.72 14.02
N PRO A 287 12.53 -3.64 14.53
CA PRO A 287 11.93 -2.30 14.54
C PRO A 287 11.74 -1.68 13.15
N LEU A 288 12.34 -2.25 12.10
CA LEU A 288 12.10 -1.83 10.72
C LEU A 288 10.76 -2.35 10.17
N LEU A 289 10.25 -3.47 10.71
CA LEU A 289 8.94 -4.04 10.38
C LEU A 289 7.87 -3.44 11.28
N VAL A 290 7.23 -2.39 10.78
CA VAL A 290 6.29 -1.57 11.56
C VAL A 290 4.84 -2.05 11.48
N GLY A 291 4.53 -3.01 10.59
CA GLY A 291 3.20 -3.57 10.50
C GLY A 291 3.12 -4.89 9.76
N VAL A 292 1.92 -5.48 9.77
CA VAL A 292 1.55 -6.67 9.00
C VAL A 292 0.37 -6.32 8.09
N ASN A 293 0.40 -6.83 6.86
CA ASN A 293 -0.63 -6.60 5.86
C ASN A 293 -1.17 -7.92 5.28
N ILE A 294 -2.34 -7.87 4.66
CA ILE A 294 -2.94 -8.98 3.91
C ILE A 294 -3.29 -8.49 2.52
N VAL A 295 -2.65 -9.09 1.52
CA VAL A 295 -2.70 -8.63 0.11
C VAL A 295 -3.15 -9.76 -0.81
N GLY A 296 -3.31 -9.44 -2.09
CA GLY A 296 -3.82 -10.34 -3.12
C GLY A 296 -5.28 -10.05 -3.44
N GLN A 297 -5.72 -10.52 -4.62
CA GLN A 297 -7.04 -10.23 -5.15
C GLN A 297 -8.16 -10.62 -4.17
N GLU A 298 -8.98 -9.65 -3.75
CA GLU A 298 -10.00 -9.87 -2.73
C GLU A 298 -11.21 -10.67 -3.27
N SER A 299 -11.49 -10.58 -4.57
CA SER A 299 -12.66 -11.19 -5.22
C SER A 299 -12.55 -12.69 -5.51
N VAL A 300 -11.38 -13.32 -5.34
CA VAL A 300 -11.22 -14.75 -5.66
C VAL A 300 -11.86 -15.64 -4.60
N ASN A 301 -12.23 -16.86 -5.01
CA ASN A 301 -13.05 -17.78 -4.20
C ASN A 301 -12.51 -18.02 -2.78
N VAL A 302 -11.20 -18.28 -2.63
CA VAL A 302 -10.60 -18.53 -1.30
C VAL A 302 -10.69 -17.28 -0.42
N SER A 303 -10.38 -16.11 -1.00
CA SER A 303 -10.36 -14.84 -0.30
C SER A 303 -11.73 -14.44 0.21
N MET A 304 -12.77 -14.61 -0.61
CA MET A 304 -14.16 -14.37 -0.22
C MET A 304 -14.67 -15.40 0.80
N ARG A 305 -14.38 -16.69 0.59
CA ARG A 305 -14.83 -17.78 1.48
C ARG A 305 -14.24 -17.66 2.88
N ASP A 306 -12.95 -17.31 2.98
CA ASP A 306 -12.18 -17.37 4.22
C ASP A 306 -11.99 -16.01 4.89
N TYR A 307 -12.57 -14.91 4.37
CA TYR A 307 -12.31 -13.57 4.90
C TYR A 307 -12.55 -13.44 6.42
N SER A 308 -13.71 -13.88 6.92
CA SER A 308 -14.01 -13.83 8.35
C SER A 308 -13.07 -14.72 9.18
N LEU A 309 -12.60 -15.84 8.61
CA LEU A 309 -11.58 -16.67 9.24
C LEU A 309 -10.25 -15.91 9.33
N HIS A 310 -9.83 -15.22 8.27
CA HIS A 310 -8.63 -14.37 8.29
C HIS A 310 -8.74 -13.27 9.36
N MET A 311 -9.91 -12.66 9.55
CA MET A 311 -10.10 -11.62 10.57
C MET A 311 -10.00 -12.17 12.00
N GLU A 312 -10.55 -13.37 12.26
CA GLU A 312 -10.36 -14.05 13.55
C GLU A 312 -8.90 -14.49 13.78
N MET A 313 -8.17 -14.87 12.73
CA MET A 313 -6.73 -15.14 12.80
C MET A 313 -5.93 -13.90 13.18
N PHE A 314 -6.21 -12.75 12.55
CA PHE A 314 -5.61 -11.46 12.91
C PHE A 314 -5.92 -11.07 14.36
N LYS A 315 -7.18 -11.21 14.78
CA LYS A 315 -7.62 -10.94 16.16
C LYS A 315 -6.84 -11.78 17.18
N PHE A 316 -6.68 -13.08 16.93
CA PHE A 316 -5.89 -13.98 17.76
C PHE A 316 -4.44 -13.49 17.87
N LEU A 317 -3.80 -13.17 16.73
CA LEU A 317 -2.40 -12.73 16.71
C LEU A 317 -2.20 -11.34 17.32
N LYS A 318 -3.15 -10.43 17.14
CA LYS A 318 -3.13 -9.11 17.77
C LYS A 318 -3.23 -9.19 19.29
N ALA A 319 -3.97 -10.16 19.82
CA ALA A 319 -3.98 -10.43 21.27
C ALA A 319 -2.63 -10.95 21.78
N LYS A 320 -1.93 -11.77 20.99
CA LYS A 320 -0.58 -12.29 21.33
C LYS A 320 0.53 -11.25 21.13
N TYR A 321 0.38 -10.34 20.17
CA TYR A 321 1.34 -9.31 19.78
C TYR A 321 0.69 -7.91 19.77
N PRO A 322 0.29 -7.36 20.93
CA PRO A 322 -0.55 -6.16 21.01
C PRO A 322 0.08 -4.89 20.45
N ASN A 323 1.41 -4.86 20.30
CA ASN A 323 2.15 -3.72 19.77
C ASN A 323 2.33 -3.78 18.24
N VAL A 324 2.05 -4.91 17.60
CA VAL A 324 2.18 -5.04 16.14
C VAL A 324 0.97 -4.39 15.48
N LYS A 325 1.24 -3.45 14.59
CA LYS A 325 0.23 -2.73 13.82
C LYS A 325 -0.22 -3.53 12.62
N ILE A 326 -1.47 -3.35 12.21
CA ILE A 326 -1.99 -3.96 10.98
C ILE A 326 -2.67 -2.91 10.09
N ALA A 327 -2.29 -2.91 8.82
CA ALA A 327 -3.01 -2.23 7.75
C ALA A 327 -3.56 -3.33 6.86
N LEU A 328 -4.88 -3.38 6.63
CA LEU A 328 -5.50 -4.49 5.91
C LEU A 328 -6.10 -3.95 4.62
N HIS A 329 -5.77 -4.55 3.47
CA HIS A 329 -6.63 -4.37 2.28
C HIS A 329 -8.01 -4.91 2.65
N ALA A 330 -9.03 -4.07 2.59
CA ALA A 330 -10.38 -4.46 2.94
C ALA A 330 -11.37 -3.67 2.10
N GLY A 331 -12.28 -4.39 1.47
CA GLY A 331 -13.34 -3.80 0.69
C GLY A 331 -12.86 -3.22 -0.64
N GLU A 332 -11.78 -3.72 -1.23
CA GLU A 332 -11.37 -3.44 -2.61
C GLU A 332 -12.26 -4.24 -3.59
N LEU A 333 -13.56 -4.01 -3.49
CA LEU A 333 -14.62 -4.69 -4.22
C LEU A 333 -15.62 -3.67 -4.77
N VAL A 334 -16.25 -4.00 -5.90
CA VAL A 334 -17.33 -3.20 -6.51
C VAL A 334 -18.44 -4.08 -7.09
N LEU A 335 -19.59 -3.47 -7.35
CA LEU A 335 -20.72 -4.15 -8.00
C LEU A 335 -20.28 -4.83 -9.30
N GLY A 336 -20.62 -6.11 -9.44
CA GLY A 336 -20.29 -6.92 -10.61
C GLY A 336 -19.04 -7.79 -10.46
N MET A 337 -18.18 -7.55 -9.45
CA MET A 337 -17.02 -8.41 -9.18
C MET A 337 -17.40 -9.66 -8.37
N VAL A 338 -18.30 -9.50 -7.39
CA VAL A 338 -18.77 -10.56 -6.49
C VAL A 338 -20.29 -10.44 -6.28
N PRO A 339 -20.98 -11.48 -5.78
CA PRO A 339 -22.36 -11.35 -5.32
C PRO A 339 -22.50 -10.22 -4.28
N PRO A 340 -23.60 -9.46 -4.25
CA PRO A 340 -23.75 -8.30 -3.37
C PRO A 340 -23.50 -8.57 -1.88
N GLU A 341 -23.84 -9.77 -1.40
CA GLU A 341 -23.61 -10.22 -0.03
C GLU A 341 -22.13 -10.25 0.33
N GLY A 342 -21.26 -10.48 -0.66
CA GLY A 342 -19.82 -10.46 -0.52
C GLY A 342 -19.25 -9.08 -0.20
N MET A 343 -19.96 -7.98 -0.46
CA MET A 343 -19.48 -6.61 -0.18
C MET A 343 -19.99 -6.06 1.15
N ALA A 344 -20.66 -6.89 1.96
CA ALA A 344 -21.49 -6.38 3.05
C ALA A 344 -20.74 -6.19 4.38
N PHE A 345 -19.47 -6.58 4.48
CA PHE A 345 -18.81 -6.78 5.78
C PHE A 345 -17.28 -6.59 5.85
N HIS A 346 -16.57 -6.42 4.73
CA HIS A 346 -15.11 -6.53 4.72
C HIS A 346 -14.41 -5.46 5.57
N ILE A 347 -14.76 -4.18 5.38
CA ILE A 347 -14.20 -3.06 6.15
C ILE A 347 -14.64 -3.13 7.61
N ALA A 348 -15.91 -3.48 7.88
CA ALA A 348 -16.45 -3.65 9.22
C ALA A 348 -15.70 -4.73 10.00
N GLU A 349 -15.49 -5.93 9.43
CA GLU A 349 -14.75 -7.00 10.10
C GLU A 349 -13.26 -6.68 10.26
N ALA A 350 -12.64 -6.00 9.29
CA ALA A 350 -11.28 -5.50 9.44
C ALA A 350 -11.16 -4.55 10.65
N VAL A 351 -12.12 -3.64 10.84
CA VAL A 351 -12.14 -2.67 11.94
C VAL A 351 -12.52 -3.29 13.29
N ASP A 352 -13.56 -4.13 13.32
CA ASP A 352 -14.21 -4.62 14.53
C ASP A 352 -13.63 -5.95 15.03
N VAL A 353 -13.29 -6.87 14.11
CA VAL A 353 -12.79 -8.21 14.44
C VAL A 353 -11.27 -8.21 14.49
N ALA A 354 -10.62 -7.91 13.37
CA ALA A 354 -9.15 -7.91 13.30
C ALA A 354 -8.51 -6.74 14.06
N GLY A 355 -9.26 -5.64 14.22
CA GLY A 355 -8.80 -4.45 14.91
C GLY A 355 -7.82 -3.62 14.08
N ALA A 356 -8.04 -3.48 12.78
CA ALA A 356 -7.19 -2.73 11.84
C ALA A 356 -6.78 -1.35 12.37
N ASP A 357 -5.50 -1.00 12.19
CA ASP A 357 -4.98 0.35 12.48
C ASP A 357 -5.11 1.27 11.25
N ARG A 358 -5.13 0.71 10.03
CA ARG A 358 -5.47 1.38 8.75
C ARG A 358 -6.21 0.44 7.81
N ILE A 359 -7.02 1.00 6.91
CA ILE A 359 -7.76 0.27 5.88
C ILE A 359 -7.19 0.62 4.50
N GLY A 360 -6.68 -0.36 3.78
CA GLY A 360 -6.28 -0.23 2.39
C GLY A 360 -7.50 -0.18 1.47
N HIS A 361 -7.54 0.79 0.55
CA HIS A 361 -8.59 1.05 -0.43
C HIS A 361 -9.95 1.45 0.18
N GLY A 362 -10.65 0.52 0.85
CA GLY A 362 -11.95 0.77 1.46
C GLY A 362 -13.04 1.16 0.44
N MET A 363 -13.17 0.41 -0.66
CA MET A 363 -14.01 0.78 -1.81
C MET A 363 -15.49 0.45 -1.63
N ASP A 364 -15.81 -0.64 -0.94
CA ASP A 364 -17.17 -1.17 -0.84
C ASP A 364 -18.00 -0.60 0.34
N ILE A 365 -17.49 0.40 1.07
CA ILE A 365 -18.12 0.95 2.29
C ILE A 365 -19.60 1.33 2.11
N ALA A 366 -20.01 1.74 0.91
CA ALA A 366 -21.39 2.10 0.62
C ALA A 366 -22.36 0.90 0.63
N TYR A 367 -21.84 -0.32 0.52
CA TYR A 367 -22.58 -1.57 0.42
C TYR A 367 -22.57 -2.38 1.72
N GLU A 368 -21.79 -1.97 2.72
CA GLU A 368 -21.76 -2.63 4.02
C GLU A 368 -23.10 -2.51 4.78
N HIS A 369 -23.47 -3.58 5.49
CA HIS A 369 -24.69 -3.61 6.30
C HIS A 369 -24.77 -2.46 7.33
N ASN A 370 -23.63 -2.06 7.89
CA ASN A 370 -23.54 -1.07 8.96
C ASN A 370 -22.63 0.13 8.60
N ALA A 371 -22.54 0.47 7.31
CA ALA A 371 -21.63 1.48 6.76
C ALA A 371 -21.48 2.77 7.61
N LEU A 372 -22.60 3.37 8.04
CA LEU A 372 -22.59 4.60 8.84
C LEU A 372 -21.92 4.40 10.21
N ALA A 373 -22.22 3.26 10.86
CA ALA A 373 -21.60 2.92 12.14
C ALA A 373 -20.12 2.56 11.96
N THR A 374 -19.75 1.84 10.89
CA THR A 374 -18.35 1.55 10.53
C THR A 374 -17.57 2.86 10.37
N MET A 375 -18.06 3.79 9.55
CA MET A 375 -17.41 5.10 9.35
C MET A 375 -17.34 5.94 10.64
N GLN A 376 -18.39 5.92 11.46
CA GLN A 376 -18.36 6.59 12.76
C GLN A 376 -17.23 6.05 13.65
N LYS A 377 -17.12 4.71 13.77
CA LYS A 377 -16.03 4.07 14.53
C LYS A 377 -14.66 4.40 13.98
N MET A 378 -14.48 4.36 12.65
CA MET A 378 -13.22 4.70 12.01
C MET A 378 -12.80 6.14 12.31
N ARG A 379 -13.74 7.09 12.26
CA ARG A 379 -13.50 8.48 12.67
C ARG A 379 -13.11 8.59 14.15
N GLU A 380 -13.90 8.00 15.04
CA GLU A 380 -13.70 8.09 16.49
C GLU A 380 -12.38 7.46 16.95
N ARG A 381 -12.01 6.33 16.33
CA ARG A 381 -10.75 5.61 16.62
C ARG A 381 -9.57 6.14 15.82
N GLY A 382 -9.78 7.06 14.87
CA GLY A 382 -8.74 7.60 14.01
C GLY A 382 -8.12 6.57 13.06
N ILE A 383 -8.92 5.63 12.53
CA ILE A 383 -8.50 4.61 11.57
C ILE A 383 -8.62 5.20 10.16
N PRO A 384 -7.51 5.50 9.47
CA PRO A 384 -7.55 6.10 8.15
C PRO A 384 -7.78 5.08 7.05
N VAL A 385 -8.32 5.57 5.94
CA VAL A 385 -8.34 4.88 4.65
C VAL A 385 -7.12 5.29 3.82
N GLU A 386 -6.44 4.31 3.23
CA GLU A 386 -5.36 4.53 2.26
C GLU A 386 -5.98 4.56 0.85
N VAL A 387 -6.05 5.75 0.24
CA VAL A 387 -6.71 5.97 -1.06
C VAL A 387 -5.69 5.88 -2.19
N ASN A 388 -5.99 5.05 -3.19
CA ASN A 388 -5.12 4.72 -4.32
C ASN A 388 -5.87 5.00 -5.65
N LEU A 389 -6.00 6.25 -6.08
CA LEU A 389 -6.97 6.65 -7.14
C LEU A 389 -6.66 6.03 -8.50
N THR A 390 -5.39 5.97 -8.91
CA THR A 390 -5.01 5.33 -10.18
C THR A 390 -5.29 3.84 -10.16
N SER A 391 -4.98 3.18 -9.04
CA SER A 391 -5.24 1.75 -8.84
C SER A 391 -6.74 1.46 -8.89
N ASN A 392 -7.55 2.24 -8.17
CA ASN A 392 -9.00 2.06 -8.13
C ASN A 392 -9.68 2.32 -9.49
N ASP A 393 -9.21 3.29 -10.29
CA ASP A 393 -9.71 3.48 -11.65
C ASP A 393 -9.32 2.29 -12.54
N TYR A 394 -8.07 1.82 -12.44
CA TYR A 394 -7.58 0.73 -13.28
C TYR A 394 -8.26 -0.60 -12.95
N ILE A 395 -8.12 -1.08 -11.71
CA ILE A 395 -8.56 -2.41 -11.27
C ILE A 395 -10.09 -2.48 -11.22
N LEU A 396 -10.74 -1.44 -10.68
CA LEU A 396 -12.17 -1.48 -10.34
C LEU A 396 -13.04 -0.65 -11.30
N GLY A 397 -12.45 0.17 -12.16
CA GLY A 397 -13.19 1.09 -13.02
C GLY A 397 -13.86 2.25 -12.27
N ILE A 398 -13.46 2.53 -11.02
CA ILE A 398 -14.08 3.55 -10.17
C ILE A 398 -13.22 4.80 -10.10
N LYS A 399 -13.81 5.93 -10.50
CA LYS A 399 -13.19 7.27 -10.43
C LYS A 399 -14.20 8.38 -10.17
N GLY A 400 -13.71 9.57 -9.86
CA GLY A 400 -14.52 10.76 -9.65
C GLY A 400 -15.62 10.55 -8.59
N GLN A 401 -16.84 10.96 -8.90
CA GLN A 401 -17.94 10.94 -7.93
C GLN A 401 -18.42 9.53 -7.53
N ALA A 402 -18.03 8.48 -8.27
CA ALA A 402 -18.32 7.10 -7.89
C ALA A 402 -17.40 6.58 -6.76
N HIS A 403 -16.27 7.26 -6.51
CA HIS A 403 -15.32 6.83 -5.49
C HIS A 403 -15.80 7.18 -4.07
N PRO A 404 -15.69 6.26 -3.08
CA PRO A 404 -16.17 6.47 -1.71
C PRO A 404 -15.34 7.47 -0.89
N ILE A 405 -14.27 8.04 -1.44
CA ILE A 405 -13.53 9.12 -0.76
C ILE A 405 -14.44 10.29 -0.42
N THR A 406 -15.48 10.54 -1.22
CA THR A 406 -16.51 11.53 -0.94
C THR A 406 -17.31 11.22 0.33
N LEU A 407 -17.58 9.93 0.60
CA LEU A 407 -18.23 9.47 1.83
C LEU A 407 -17.29 9.65 3.03
N TYR A 408 -16.04 9.19 2.93
CA TYR A 408 -15.06 9.35 4.00
C TYR A 408 -14.84 10.81 4.37
N ARG A 409 -14.70 11.70 3.37
CA ARG A 409 -14.65 13.16 3.55
C ARG A 409 -15.89 13.69 4.27
N LYS A 410 -17.09 13.30 3.80
CA LYS A 410 -18.37 13.77 4.37
C LYS A 410 -18.58 13.34 5.82
N TYR A 411 -18.21 12.10 6.18
CA TYR A 411 -18.38 11.56 7.52
C TYR A 411 -17.18 11.79 8.44
N GLY A 412 -16.12 12.45 7.94
CA GLY A 412 -14.95 12.83 8.73
C GLY A 412 -14.04 11.65 9.08
N VAL A 413 -14.09 10.57 8.30
CA VAL A 413 -13.13 9.45 8.39
C VAL A 413 -11.77 9.96 7.88
N PRO A 414 -10.68 9.77 8.63
CA PRO A 414 -9.37 10.18 8.15
C PRO A 414 -8.96 9.37 6.93
N PHE A 415 -8.13 9.95 6.08
CA PHE A 415 -7.55 9.23 4.95
C PHE A 415 -6.19 9.82 4.59
N VAL A 416 -5.45 9.06 3.79
CA VAL A 416 -4.18 9.42 3.16
C VAL A 416 -4.25 9.10 1.67
N ILE A 417 -3.42 9.77 0.87
CA ILE A 417 -3.25 9.49 -0.56
C ILE A 417 -1.95 8.71 -0.74
N SER A 418 -1.99 7.62 -1.51
CA SER A 418 -0.90 6.66 -1.68
C SER A 418 -0.86 6.13 -3.13
N THR A 419 0.22 5.44 -3.52
CA THR A 419 0.44 5.03 -4.92
C THR A 419 0.09 3.59 -5.27
N ASP A 420 0.01 2.71 -4.28
CA ASP A 420 -0.18 1.26 -4.47
C ASP A 420 1.00 0.61 -5.22
N ASP A 421 0.81 0.29 -6.50
CA ASP A 421 1.81 -0.33 -7.37
C ASP A 421 2.25 0.66 -8.46
N ALA A 422 2.99 1.71 -8.07
CA ALA A 422 3.39 2.82 -8.95
C ALA A 422 4.16 2.38 -10.21
N GLY A 423 4.85 1.24 -10.19
CA GLY A 423 5.61 0.69 -11.31
C GLY A 423 4.76 -0.10 -12.29
N VAL A 424 3.82 -0.88 -11.78
CA VAL A 424 2.82 -1.57 -12.61
C VAL A 424 1.87 -0.54 -13.22
N SER A 425 1.34 0.40 -12.44
CA SER A 425 0.42 1.44 -12.89
C SER A 425 1.10 2.58 -13.68
N ARG A 426 2.43 2.63 -13.70
CA ARG A 426 3.25 3.69 -14.30
C ARG A 426 2.86 5.09 -13.83
N ASN A 427 2.68 5.20 -12.52
CA ASN A 427 2.15 6.35 -11.82
C ASN A 427 3.16 6.94 -10.81
N THR A 428 2.80 8.06 -10.19
CA THR A 428 3.58 8.77 -9.16
C THR A 428 2.65 9.35 -8.09
N LEU A 429 3.14 9.60 -6.87
CA LEU A 429 2.30 10.16 -5.81
C LEU A 429 1.79 11.56 -6.16
N SER A 430 2.56 12.34 -6.90
CA SER A 430 2.22 13.67 -7.39
C SER A 430 1.01 13.59 -8.31
N ASN A 431 0.94 12.57 -9.18
CA ASN A 431 -0.23 12.35 -10.01
C ASN A 431 -1.45 11.95 -9.19
N GLU A 432 -1.30 11.16 -8.12
CA GLU A 432 -2.40 10.89 -7.18
C GLU A 432 -2.97 12.18 -6.57
N TYR A 433 -2.12 13.13 -6.18
CA TYR A 433 -2.55 14.45 -5.72
C TYR A 433 -3.19 15.30 -6.84
N VAL A 434 -2.71 15.20 -8.09
CA VAL A 434 -3.35 15.84 -9.26
C VAL A 434 -4.76 15.28 -9.46
N LEU A 435 -4.94 13.96 -9.43
CA LEU A 435 -6.24 13.30 -9.54
C LEU A 435 -7.15 13.72 -8.39
N PHE A 436 -6.64 13.74 -7.17
CA PHE A 436 -7.42 14.16 -6.00
C PHE A 436 -7.91 15.62 -6.12
N ALA A 437 -7.01 16.55 -6.43
CA ALA A 437 -7.36 17.96 -6.56
C ALA A 437 -8.31 18.22 -7.73
N SER A 438 -8.05 17.59 -8.87
CA SER A 438 -8.82 17.84 -10.10
C SER A 438 -10.21 17.22 -10.06
N GLN A 439 -10.36 16.00 -9.55
CA GLN A 439 -11.63 15.26 -9.55
C GLN A 439 -12.55 15.66 -8.38
N TYR A 440 -11.98 16.09 -7.25
CA TYR A 440 -12.74 16.33 -6.01
C TYR A 440 -12.72 17.77 -5.50
N LYS A 441 -12.19 18.69 -6.31
CA LYS A 441 -12.25 20.16 -6.13
C LYS A 441 -11.85 20.61 -4.72
N THR A 442 -10.67 20.16 -4.30
CA THR A 442 -10.15 20.34 -2.95
C THR A 442 -9.61 21.77 -2.75
N ASP A 443 -9.38 22.16 -1.51
CA ASP A 443 -8.62 23.38 -1.19
C ASP A 443 -7.17 23.05 -0.80
N TYR A 444 -6.33 24.09 -0.74
CA TYR A 444 -4.91 23.93 -0.41
C TYR A 444 -4.69 23.37 1.01
N ALA A 445 -5.55 23.74 1.96
CA ALA A 445 -5.42 23.31 3.34
C ALA A 445 -5.67 21.80 3.48
N GLU A 446 -6.62 21.25 2.72
CA GLU A 446 -6.91 19.82 2.66
C GLU A 446 -5.74 19.04 2.08
N VAL A 447 -5.19 19.43 0.92
CA VAL A 447 -4.04 18.72 0.33
C VAL A 447 -2.79 18.82 1.22
N LYS A 448 -2.55 19.98 1.84
CA LYS A 448 -1.47 20.14 2.83
C LYS A 448 -1.71 19.22 4.02
N LYS A 449 -2.93 19.18 4.59
CA LYS A 449 -3.29 18.27 5.68
C LYS A 449 -3.02 16.81 5.35
N LEU A 450 -3.29 16.37 4.12
CA LEU A 450 -3.03 14.98 3.70
C LEU A 450 -1.54 14.63 3.70
N SER A 451 -0.68 15.57 3.31
CA SER A 451 0.78 15.41 3.44
C SER A 451 1.23 15.23 4.90
N TYR A 452 0.60 15.92 5.85
CA TYR A 452 0.88 15.70 7.28
C TYR A 452 0.25 14.40 7.79
N ASN A 453 -0.93 14.04 7.31
CA ASN A 453 -1.63 12.82 7.70
C ASN A 453 -0.83 11.58 7.33
N SER A 454 -0.13 11.56 6.19
CA SER A 454 0.73 10.41 5.84
C SER A 454 1.90 10.21 6.80
N LEU A 455 2.31 11.23 7.56
CA LEU A 455 3.25 11.04 8.67
C LEU A 455 2.52 10.71 9.98
N ARG A 456 1.40 11.38 10.28
CA ARG A 456 0.64 11.19 11.53
C ARG A 456 0.10 9.76 11.66
N TYR A 457 -0.37 9.19 10.56
CA TYR A 457 -0.93 7.84 10.51
C TYR A 457 0.07 6.75 10.11
N SER A 458 1.34 7.11 9.86
CA SER A 458 2.40 6.11 9.71
C SER A 458 2.55 5.29 11.00
N PHE A 459 3.07 4.07 10.84
CA PHE A 459 3.45 3.21 11.96
C PHE A 459 4.88 3.51 12.48
N LEU A 460 5.45 4.65 12.11
CA LEU A 460 6.72 5.12 12.66
C LEU A 460 6.66 5.26 14.18
N ALA A 461 7.81 4.99 14.80
CA ALA A 461 8.06 5.38 16.18
C ALA A 461 7.86 6.89 16.35
N GLU A 462 7.37 7.30 17.52
CA GLU A 462 6.97 8.70 17.76
C GLU A 462 8.13 9.69 17.53
N ALA A 463 9.36 9.32 17.89
CA ALA A 463 10.54 10.15 17.66
C ALA A 463 10.79 10.42 16.16
N ASP A 464 10.66 9.38 15.32
CA ASP A 464 10.80 9.52 13.87
C ASP A 464 9.66 10.35 13.27
N LYS A 465 8.43 10.13 13.74
CA LYS A 465 7.26 10.90 13.34
C LYS A 465 7.45 12.39 13.62
N GLN A 466 7.87 12.76 14.83
CA GLN A 466 8.12 14.16 15.20
C GLN A 466 9.27 14.79 14.40
N ARG A 467 10.36 14.04 14.17
CA ARG A 467 11.48 14.48 13.32
C ARG A 467 11.00 14.81 11.91
N LEU A 468 10.23 13.92 11.29
CA LEU A 468 9.74 14.09 9.92
C LEU A 468 8.69 15.19 9.81
N LEU A 469 7.79 15.33 10.80
CA LEU A 469 6.80 16.41 10.84
C LEU A 469 7.49 17.79 10.91
N LYS A 470 8.50 17.94 11.77
CA LYS A 470 9.29 19.18 11.85
C LYS A 470 10.04 19.47 10.55
N ALA A 471 10.59 18.45 9.90
CA ALA A 471 11.23 18.62 8.60
C ALA A 471 10.21 19.03 7.52
N LEU A 472 9.00 18.47 7.57
CA LEU A 472 7.91 18.81 6.66
C LEU A 472 7.46 20.26 6.80
N ASP A 473 7.38 20.81 8.01
CA ASP A 473 7.09 22.24 8.25
C ASP A 473 8.10 23.16 7.54
N ALA A 474 9.38 22.85 7.66
CA ALA A 474 10.44 23.62 7.01
C ALA A 474 10.36 23.49 5.47
N ARG A 475 9.96 22.32 4.96
CA ARG A 475 9.76 22.10 3.51
C ARG A 475 8.56 22.89 2.99
N PHE A 476 7.43 22.89 3.69
CA PHE A 476 6.26 23.69 3.31
C PHE A 476 6.57 25.18 3.34
N THR A 477 7.29 25.67 4.36
CA THR A 477 7.72 27.07 4.43
C THR A 477 8.50 27.50 3.18
N ARG A 478 9.43 26.66 2.71
CA ARG A 478 10.20 26.93 1.49
C ARG A 478 9.34 26.85 0.23
N PHE A 479 8.49 25.84 0.13
CA PHE A 479 7.58 25.64 -1.00
C PHE A 479 6.62 26.81 -1.16
N GLU A 480 5.95 27.24 -0.08
CA GLU A 480 4.99 28.34 -0.12
C GLU A 480 5.66 29.67 -0.47
N ALA A 481 6.88 29.92 0.04
CA ALA A 481 7.67 31.07 -0.36
C ALA A 481 8.02 31.06 -1.85
N LEU A 482 8.34 29.89 -2.42
CA LEU A 482 8.62 29.73 -3.84
C LEU A 482 7.39 30.08 -4.69
N ILE A 483 6.22 29.50 -4.39
CA ILE A 483 4.97 29.75 -5.11
C ILE A 483 4.53 31.22 -4.98
N ALA A 484 4.60 31.78 -3.78
CA ALA A 484 4.23 33.17 -3.55
C ALA A 484 5.12 34.15 -4.34
N ASN A 485 6.41 33.82 -4.52
CA ASN A 485 7.34 34.63 -5.29
C ASN A 485 7.15 34.49 -6.81
N SER A 486 6.81 33.29 -7.31
CA SER A 486 6.54 33.10 -8.75
C SER A 486 5.33 33.91 -9.20
N ASP A 487 4.28 33.98 -8.38
CA ASP A 487 3.07 34.75 -8.69
C ASP A 487 3.32 36.26 -8.72
N ARG A 488 4.15 36.77 -7.81
CA ARG A 488 4.58 38.18 -7.82
C ARG A 488 5.34 38.53 -9.09
N LYS A 489 6.23 37.63 -9.57
CA LYS A 489 6.97 37.86 -10.81
C LYS A 489 6.05 37.77 -12.04
N ALA A 490 5.12 36.83 -12.07
CA ALA A 490 4.16 36.69 -13.18
C ALA A 490 3.21 37.90 -13.30
N THR A 491 2.87 38.55 -12.18
CA THR A 491 2.03 39.76 -12.19
C THR A 491 2.76 41.02 -12.64
N VAL A 492 4.08 41.11 -12.45
CA VAL A 492 4.92 42.24 -12.90
C VAL A 492 5.25 42.17 -14.40
N VAL A 493 5.14 41.00 -15.03
CA VAL A 493 5.48 40.76 -16.44
C VAL A 493 4.27 40.87 -17.39
N LYS A 494 3.08 41.23 -16.89
CA LYS A 494 1.95 41.54 -17.79
C LYS A 494 2.17 42.92 -18.44
N PRO A 495 2.16 43.03 -19.78
CA PRO A 495 2.37 44.29 -20.50
C PRO A 495 1.27 45.32 -20.24
#